data_AF-A0A7C1M5T4-F1
#
_entry.id   AF-A0A7C1M5T4-F1
#
_cell.length_a   1.000
_cell.length_b   1.000
_cell.length_c   1.000
_cell.angle_alpha   90.00
_cell.angle_beta   90.00
_cell.angle_gamma   90.00
#
_symmetry.space_group_name_H-M   'P 1'
#
loop_
_entity.id
_entity.type
_entity.pdbx_description
1 polymer ?
#
loop_
_entity_poly.entity_id
_entity_poly.type
_entity_poly.pdbx_seq_one_letter_code
_entity_poly.pdbx_strand_id
1 'polypeptide(L)'
;MSNAYHSVHNPHAVETTFSEPETGNLRPAVWRGKSGKLHRAVGAEVHRGIRLMWTACGRSDIPADSAWLQNPDDTVTCQDCKDATP
;
A
#
# COMPACT_ATOMS: atom_id res chain seq x y z
N MET A 1 -18.38 17.81 -3.93
CA MET A 1 -18.56 17.23 -2.58
C MET A 1 -17.30 16.45 -2.26
N SER A 2 -16.47 16.96 -1.35
CA SER A 2 -15.22 16.33 -0.94
C SER A 2 -15.54 15.33 0.16
N ASN A 3 -15.58 14.03 -0.15
CA ASN A 3 -15.59 13.02 0.90
C ASN A 3 -14.19 13.01 1.52
N ALA A 4 -14.04 13.77 2.60
CA ALA A 4 -12.93 13.61 3.51
C ALA A 4 -13.11 12.22 4.15
N TYR A 5 -12.52 11.20 3.54
CA TYR A 5 -12.22 9.96 4.24
C TYR A 5 -11.28 10.35 5.39
N HIS A 6 -11.88 10.59 6.56
CA HIS A 6 -11.14 10.61 7.81
C HIS A 6 -10.28 9.36 7.86
N SER A 7 -9.03 9.49 8.31
CA SER A 7 -8.10 8.38 8.48
C SER A 7 -8.69 7.37 9.45
N VAL A 8 -9.49 6.44 8.94
CA VAL A 8 -9.89 5.28 9.68
C VAL A 8 -8.62 4.44 9.70
N HIS A 9 -7.90 4.48 10.81
CA HIS A 9 -7.02 3.37 11.17
C HIS A 9 -7.88 2.11 11.08
N ASN A 10 -7.71 1.36 10.00
CA ASN A 10 -8.33 0.06 9.88
C ASN A 10 -7.44 -0.89 10.69
N PRO A 11 -7.87 -1.37 11.87
CA PRO A 11 -7.04 -2.20 12.74
C PRO A 11 -6.69 -3.56 12.11
N HIS A 12 -7.29 -3.89 10.96
CA HIS A 12 -7.01 -5.08 10.18
C HIS A 12 -6.13 -4.79 8.96
N ALA A 13 -5.68 -3.54 8.77
CA ALA A 13 -4.68 -3.23 7.77
C ALA A 13 -3.39 -3.95 8.12
N VAL A 14 -2.85 -4.70 7.18
CA VAL A 14 -1.52 -5.28 7.30
C VAL A 14 -0.68 -4.82 6.13
N GLU A 15 0.63 -4.75 6.34
CA GLU A 15 1.56 -4.48 5.26
C GLU A 15 1.37 -5.52 4.15
N THR A 16 1.09 -5.03 2.95
CA THR A 16 0.95 -5.92 1.80
C THR A 16 2.34 -6.22 1.26
N THR A 17 2.64 -7.50 1.10
CA THR A 17 3.89 -7.97 0.51
C THR A 17 3.63 -8.79 -0.73
N PHE A 18 4.60 -8.78 -1.64
CA PHE A 18 4.65 -9.68 -2.79
C PHE A 18 5.92 -10.52 -2.74
N SER A 19 5.88 -11.70 -3.37
CA SER A 19 7.03 -12.60 -3.46
C SER A 19 7.90 -12.22 -4.66
N GLU A 20 9.21 -12.13 -4.44
CA GLU A 20 10.19 -12.09 -5.53
C GLU A 20 10.11 -13.38 -6.36
N PRO A 21 10.10 -13.28 -7.72
CA PRO A 21 10.05 -14.47 -8.57
C PRO A 21 11.28 -15.38 -8.43
N GLU A 22 12.46 -14.77 -8.29
CA GLU A 22 13.75 -15.47 -8.31
C GLU A 22 14.04 -16.17 -6.98
N THR A 23 13.73 -15.50 -5.86
CA THR A 23 14.17 -15.91 -4.52
C THR A 23 13.04 -16.40 -3.63
N GLY A 24 11.78 -16.09 -3.97
CA GLY A 24 10.64 -16.30 -3.07
C GLY A 24 10.57 -15.34 -1.88
N ASN A 25 11.50 -14.37 -1.77
CA ASN A 25 11.53 -13.44 -0.65
C ASN A 25 10.35 -12.48 -0.72
N LEU A 26 9.68 -12.25 0.42
CA LEU A 26 8.61 -11.28 0.53
C LEU A 26 9.19 -9.87 0.64
N ARG A 27 8.71 -8.95 -0.20
CA ARG A 27 9.01 -7.51 -0.08
C ARG A 27 7.73 -6.68 0.02
N PRO A 28 7.80 -5.49 0.64
CA PRO A 28 6.68 -4.57 0.69
C PRO A 28 6.15 -4.24 -0.71
N ALA A 29 4.84 -4.06 -0.80
CA ALA A 29 4.20 -3.51 -1.97
C ALA A 29 4.14 -1.98 -1.89
N VAL A 30 4.33 -1.33 -3.03
CA VAL A 30 4.27 0.13 -3.17
C VAL A 30 3.37 0.53 -4.32
N TRP A 31 2.91 1.77 -4.30
CA TRP A 31 2.09 2.34 -5.35
C TRP A 31 2.40 3.82 -5.55
N ARG A 32 2.42 4.29 -6.80
CA ARG A 32 2.61 5.71 -7.13
C ARG A 32 1.26 6.34 -7.44
N GLY A 33 0.87 7.28 -6.60
CA GLY A 33 -0.36 8.04 -6.78
C GLY A 33 -0.27 9.07 -7.90
N LYS A 34 -1.41 9.68 -8.25
CA LYS A 34 -1.51 10.72 -9.28
C LYS A 34 -0.61 11.94 -9.03
N SER A 35 -0.24 12.19 -7.78
CA SER A 35 0.68 13.28 -7.40
C SER A 35 2.16 12.95 -7.66
N GLY A 36 2.47 11.75 -8.17
CA GLY A 36 3.83 11.26 -8.38
C GLY A 36 4.51 10.74 -7.11
N LYS A 37 3.89 10.88 -5.93
CA LYS A 37 4.41 10.35 -4.66
C LYS A 37 4.33 8.83 -4.64
N LEU A 38 5.36 8.19 -4.10
CA LEU A 38 5.38 6.76 -3.82
C LEU A 38 4.87 6.50 -2.40
N HIS A 39 3.89 5.62 -2.29
CA HIS A 39 3.21 5.25 -1.06
C HIS A 39 3.49 3.79 -0.72
N ARG A 40 3.46 3.47 0.58
CA ARG A 40 3.37 2.08 1.05
C ARG A 40 1.96 1.55 0.82
N ALA A 41 1.84 0.32 0.34
CA ALA A 41 0.57 -0.37 0.19
C ALA A 41 0.29 -1.24 1.43
N VAL A 42 -0.88 -1.03 2.01
CA VAL A 42 -1.44 -1.88 3.07
C VAL A 42 -2.78 -2.42 2.57
N GLY A 43 -3.30 -3.43 3.23
CA GLY A 43 -4.58 -3.99 2.83
C GLY A 43 -5.12 -5.01 3.79
N ALA A 44 -6.27 -5.59 3.42
CA ALA A 44 -6.88 -6.70 4.11
C ALA A 44 -7.38 -7.73 3.10
N GLU A 45 -7.22 -9.02 3.44
CA GLU A 45 -7.89 -10.11 2.73
C GLU A 45 -9.35 -10.16 3.17
N VAL A 46 -10.26 -9.87 2.23
CA VAL A 46 -11.71 -9.80 2.50
C VAL A 46 -12.42 -11.12 2.16
N HIS A 47 -11.78 -11.95 1.34
CA HIS A 47 -12.18 -13.30 1.00
C HIS A 47 -10.93 -14.07 0.58
N ARG A 48 -10.94 -15.41 0.64
CA ARG A 48 -9.80 -16.22 0.21
C ARG A 48 -9.31 -15.81 -1.18
N GLY A 49 -8.08 -15.30 -1.25
CA GLY A 49 -7.44 -14.84 -2.49
C GLY A 49 -7.89 -13.47 -3.00
N ILE A 50 -8.79 -12.76 -2.31
CA ILE A 50 -9.25 -11.42 -2.67
C ILE A 50 -8.75 -10.43 -1.61
N ARG A 51 -7.88 -9.52 -2.04
CA ARG A 51 -7.32 -8.46 -1.19
C ARG A 51 -7.75 -7.09 -1.69
N LEU A 52 -8.18 -6.25 -0.77
CA LEU A 52 -8.35 -4.82 -1.01
C LEU A 52 -7.11 -4.09 -0.51
N MET A 53 -6.65 -3.09 -1.25
CA MET A 53 -5.42 -2.35 -0.94
C MET A 53 -5.68 -0.85 -0.90
N TRP A 54 -4.99 -0.17 0.00
CA TRP A 54 -4.97 1.28 0.13
C TRP A 54 -3.59 1.75 0.56
N THR A 55 -3.36 3.05 0.49
CA THR A 55 -2.12 3.68 0.95
C THR A 55 -2.04 3.63 2.47
N ALA A 56 -0.85 3.39 3.04
CA ALA A 56 -0.65 3.34 4.49
C ALA A 56 -1.10 4.63 5.20
N CYS A 57 -1.01 5.78 4.54
CA CYS A 57 -1.50 7.06 5.06
C CYS A 57 -3.03 7.23 4.98
N GLY A 58 -3.77 6.24 4.49
CA GLY A 58 -5.24 6.22 4.41
C GLY A 58 -5.84 7.23 3.42
N ARG A 59 -5.04 7.85 2.55
CA ARG A 59 -5.50 8.95 1.67
C ARG A 59 -6.08 8.48 0.34
N SER A 60 -5.84 7.22 -0.05
CA SER A 60 -6.25 6.69 -1.35
C SER A 60 -6.31 5.17 -1.33
N ASP A 61 -7.36 4.63 -1.95
CA ASP A 61 -7.40 3.24 -2.37
C ASP A 61 -6.44 3.01 -3.54
N ILE A 62 -5.85 1.82 -3.60
CA ILE A 62 -4.94 1.43 -4.66
C ILE A 62 -5.74 0.62 -5.69
N PRO A 63 -5.77 1.06 -6.97
CA PRO A 63 -6.42 0.28 -8.02
C PRO A 63 -5.88 -1.14 -8.12
N ALA A 64 -6.72 -2.10 -8.50
CA ALA A 64 -6.30 -3.47 -8.79
C ALA A 64 -5.13 -3.47 -9.79
N ASP A 65 -4.18 -4.39 -9.57
CA ASP A 65 -2.99 -4.60 -10.41
C ASP A 65 -2.05 -3.39 -10.57
N SER A 66 -2.23 -2.34 -9.75
CA SER A 66 -1.40 -1.13 -9.84
C SER A 66 -0.30 -1.03 -8.80
N ALA A 67 -0.36 -1.82 -7.72
CA ALA A 67 0.74 -1.96 -6.77
C ALA A 67 1.81 -2.89 -7.33
N TRP A 68 3.07 -2.65 -6.98
CA TRP A 68 4.19 -3.51 -7.35
C TRP A 68 5.14 -3.75 -6.18
N LEU A 69 6.00 -4.75 -6.37
CA LEU A 69 7.05 -5.15 -5.44
C LEU A 69 8.08 -4.03 -5.32
N GLN A 70 8.34 -3.53 -4.11
CA GLN A 70 9.28 -2.44 -3.89
C GLN A 70 10.72 -2.85 -4.29
N ASN A 71 11.28 -2.14 -5.28
CA ASN A 71 12.68 -2.32 -5.68
C ASN A 71 13.65 -1.65 -4.70
N PRO A 72 14.95 -2.02 -4.67
CA PRO A 72 15.91 -1.38 -3.79
C PRO A 72 16.02 0.15 -3.98
N ASP A 73 15.82 0.61 -5.22
CA ASP A 73 15.88 2.03 -5.58
C ASP A 73 14.55 2.77 -5.33
N ASP A 74 13.47 2.04 -5.02
CA ASP A 74 12.16 2.64 -4.71
C ASP A 74 12.18 3.23 -3.29
N THR A 75 12.25 4.56 -3.21
CA THR A 75 12.10 5.28 -1.94
C THR A 75 10.68 5.78 -1.77
N VAL A 76 10.00 5.37 -0.69
CA VAL A 76 8.67 5.91 -0.31
C VAL A 76 8.80 7.42 -0.10
N THR A 77 8.13 8.22 -0.94
CA THR A 77 8.23 9.69 -0.89
C THR A 77 7.05 10.36 -0.19
N CYS A 78 5.96 9.64 0.09
CA CYS A 78 4.90 10.13 0.95
C CYS A 78 5.36 10.12 2.42
N GLN A 79 5.52 11.31 3.02
CA GLN A 79 6.00 11.44 4.40
C GLN A 79 5.08 10.72 5.40
N ASP A 80 3.76 10.94 5.31
CA ASP A 80 2.80 10.23 6.14
C ASP A 80 2.89 8.70 6.06
N CYS A 81 3.26 8.14 4.90
CA CYS A 81 3.45 6.70 4.77
C CYS A 81 4.73 6.20 5.47
N LYS A 82 5.77 7.05 5.56
CA LYS A 82 6.99 6.71 6.31
C LYS A 82 6.71 6.63 7.82
N ASP A 83 5.84 7.52 8.30
CA ASP A 83 5.52 7.65 9.72
C ASP A 83 4.34 6.75 10.13
N ALA A 84 3.59 6.21 9.18
CA ALA A 84 2.45 5.32 9.43
C ALA A 84 2.90 3.94 9.92
N THR A 85 2.37 3.54 11.07
CA THR A 85 2.35 2.13 11.49
C THR A 85 1.23 1.42 10.71
N PRO A 86 1.47 0.22 10.15
CA PRO A 86 0.42 -0.59 9.55
C PRO A 86 -0.70 -0.92 10.56
#